data_AF-A0A4Q4X965-F1
#
_entry.id   AF-A0A4Q4X965-F1
#
_cell.length_a   1.000
_cell.length_b   1.000
_cell.length_c   1.000
_cell.angle_alpha   90.00
_cell.angle_beta   90.00
_cell.angle_gamma   90.00
#
_symmetry.space_group_name_H-M   'P 1'
#
loop_
_entity.id
_entity.type
_entity.pdbx_description
1 polymer ?
#
loop_
_entity_poly.entity_id
_entity_poly.type
_entity_poly.pdbx_seq_one_letter_code
_entity_poly.pdbx_strand_id
1 'polypeptide(L)'
;MSKTYAIPSMRAAKEAAKEYLAHEVLGARLREITQAVLDWDARRKSVKILWSTADMEKLKSCMSLFWWASGRKEELFKKVLDKYYEGETDKVSEERLLDVSL
;
A
#
# COMPACT_ATOMS: atom_id res chain seq x y z
N MET A 1 3.42 -6.58 -22.13
CA MET A 1 3.25 -5.14 -22.43
C MET A 1 2.47 -4.49 -21.29
N SER A 2 3.08 -3.58 -20.53
CA SER A 2 2.40 -2.72 -19.54
C SER A 2 3.33 -1.54 -19.22
N LYS A 3 3.34 -0.53 -20.09
CA LYS A 3 4.10 0.71 -19.93
C LYS A 3 3.16 1.90 -20.17
N THR A 4 2.25 2.17 -19.24
CA THR A 4 1.42 3.40 -19.34
C THR A 4 0.94 4.01 -18.02
N TYR A 5 1.39 3.51 -16.86
CA TYR A 5 1.28 4.21 -15.57
C TYR A 5 2.55 4.05 -14.73
N ALA A 6 3.72 4.00 -15.39
CA ALA A 6 4.99 4.03 -14.69
C ALA A 6 5.10 5.41 -14.04
N ILE A 7 4.88 5.47 -12.73
CA ILE A 7 5.04 6.70 -11.97
C ILE A 7 6.48 7.20 -12.22
N PRO A 8 6.66 8.40 -12.78
CA PRO A 8 7.96 8.87 -13.23
C PRO A 8 8.77 9.23 -11.98
N SER A 9 9.59 8.30 -11.49
CA SER A 9 10.35 8.37 -10.23
C SER A 9 9.55 8.18 -8.93
N MET A 10 10.19 7.55 -7.93
CA MET A 10 9.61 7.28 -6.61
C MET A 10 9.25 8.56 -5.83
N ARG A 11 9.90 9.69 -6.13
CA ARG A 11 9.54 11.00 -5.56
C ARG A 11 8.19 11.48 -6.07
N ALA A 12 7.95 11.38 -7.38
CA ALA A 12 6.63 11.69 -7.94
C ALA A 12 5.55 10.73 -7.39
N ALA A 13 5.89 9.47 -7.11
CA ALA A 13 4.98 8.52 -6.47
C ALA A 13 4.60 8.94 -5.05
N LYS A 14 5.56 9.44 -4.27
CA LYS A 14 5.32 9.94 -2.92
C LYS A 14 4.40 11.16 -2.92
N GLU A 15 4.64 12.12 -3.79
CA GLU A 15 3.81 13.32 -3.89
C GLU A 15 2.41 12.98 -4.44
N ALA A 16 2.33 12.18 -5.50
CA ALA A 16 1.05 11.71 -6.03
C ALA A 16 0.25 10.89 -5.00
N ALA A 17 0.90 10.07 -4.16
CA ALA A 17 0.22 9.32 -3.11
C ALA A 17 -0.33 10.24 -2.01
N LYS A 18 0.40 11.30 -1.63
CA LYS A 18 -0.12 12.32 -0.70
C LYS A 18 -1.32 13.06 -1.29
N GLU A 19 -1.23 13.48 -2.55
CA GLU A 19 -2.34 14.14 -3.25
C GLU A 19 -3.56 13.22 -3.37
N TYR A 20 -3.33 11.94 -3.72
CA TYR A 20 -4.37 10.93 -3.81
C TYR A 20 -5.07 10.72 -2.45
N LEU A 21 -4.30 10.67 -1.36
CA LEU A 21 -4.83 10.48 -0.01
C LEU A 21 -5.57 11.73 0.51
N ALA A 22 -5.13 12.92 0.12
CA ALA A 22 -5.75 14.20 0.47
C ALA A 22 -7.03 14.47 -0.34
N HIS A 23 -7.18 13.85 -1.52
CA HIS A 23 -8.35 14.02 -2.35
C HIS A 23 -9.60 13.42 -1.69
N GLU A 24 -10.68 14.19 -1.54
CA GLU A 24 -11.88 13.82 -0.77
C GLU A 24 -12.51 12.50 -1.24
N VAL A 25 -12.69 12.34 -2.56
CA VAL A 25 -13.28 11.12 -3.14
C VAL A 25 -12.29 9.95 -3.17
N LEU A 26 -11.09 10.15 -3.71
CA LEU A 26 -10.12 9.07 -3.92
C LEU A 26 -9.54 8.54 -2.60
N GLY A 27 -9.21 9.42 -1.66
CA GLY A 27 -8.77 9.06 -0.33
C GLY A 27 -9.84 8.31 0.45
N ALA A 28 -11.10 8.74 0.38
CA ALA A 28 -12.22 8.02 1.02
C ALA A 28 -12.41 6.62 0.44
N ARG A 29 -12.41 6.48 -0.89
CA ARG A 29 -12.53 5.17 -1.55
C ARG A 29 -11.38 4.23 -1.22
N LEU A 30 -10.15 4.77 -1.15
CA LEU A 30 -8.99 3.98 -0.76
C LEU A 30 -9.17 3.42 0.65
N ARG A 31 -9.57 4.25 1.62
CA ARG A 31 -9.84 3.83 3.00
C ARG A 31 -10.93 2.77 3.05
N GLU A 32 -12.03 2.97 2.32
CA GLU A 32 -13.14 2.02 2.26
C GLU A 32 -12.69 0.65 1.76
N ILE A 33 -11.93 0.60 0.67
CA ILE A 33 -11.40 -0.65 0.11
C ILE A 33 -10.39 -1.28 1.06
N THR A 34 -9.51 -0.49 1.69
CA THR A 34 -8.57 -0.99 2.71
C THR A 34 -9.30 -1.59 3.91
N GLN A 35 -10.40 -0.98 4.36
CA GLN A 35 -11.23 -1.52 5.42
C GLN A 35 -11.91 -2.83 5.00
N ALA A 36 -12.43 -2.91 3.77
CA ALA A 36 -12.99 -4.17 3.24
C ALA A 36 -11.94 -5.30 3.21
N VAL A 37 -10.69 -4.99 2.88
CA VAL A 37 -9.56 -5.93 2.93
C VAL A 37 -9.24 -6.35 4.38
N LEU A 38 -9.40 -5.45 5.36
CA LEU A 38 -9.25 -5.78 6.79
C LEU A 38 -10.40 -6.60 7.36
N ASP A 39 -11.63 -6.35 6.91
CA ASP A 39 -12.81 -7.08 7.36
C ASP A 39 -12.90 -8.47 6.72
N TRP A 40 -12.13 -8.71 5.66
CA TRP A 40 -12.06 -10.00 5.00
C TRP A 40 -11.42 -11.06 5.90
N ASP A 41 -12.22 -11.92 6.53
CA ASP A 41 -11.72 -12.97 7.42
C ASP A 41 -11.08 -14.14 6.62
N ALA A 42 -9.75 -14.24 6.70
CA ALA A 42 -8.96 -15.31 6.07
C ALA A 42 -9.33 -16.72 6.57
N ARG A 43 -10.04 -16.84 7.71
CA ARG A 43 -10.58 -18.11 8.20
C ARG A 43 -11.69 -18.68 7.31
N ARG A 44 -12.23 -17.90 6.36
CA ARG A 44 -13.32 -18.36 5.47
C ARG A 44 -12.89 -18.88 4.10
N LYS A 45 -11.63 -18.71 3.67
CA LYS A 45 -10.99 -19.44 2.55
C LYS A 45 -9.60 -18.86 2.31
N SER A 46 -8.62 -19.75 2.26
CA SER A 46 -7.19 -19.51 1.98
C SER A 46 -6.87 -18.26 1.15
N VAL A 47 -6.07 -17.37 1.74
CA VAL A 47 -5.42 -16.19 1.11
C VAL A 47 -4.74 -16.55 -0.23
N LYS A 48 -4.24 -17.79 -0.35
CA LYS A 48 -3.59 -18.31 -1.56
C LYS A 48 -4.50 -18.51 -2.78
N ILE A 49 -5.83 -18.51 -2.65
CA ILE A 49 -6.73 -18.80 -3.78
C ILE A 49 -7.17 -17.53 -4.53
N LEU A 50 -7.18 -16.35 -3.88
CA LEU A 50 -7.72 -15.13 -4.48
C LEU A 50 -6.66 -14.12 -4.95
N TRP A 51 -5.45 -14.13 -4.37
CA TRP A 51 -4.37 -13.25 -4.80
C TRP A 51 -3.18 -14.05 -5.33
N SER A 52 -2.74 -13.70 -6.54
CA SER A 52 -1.46 -14.18 -7.05
C SER A 52 -0.33 -13.62 -6.19
N THR A 53 0.84 -14.27 -6.17
CA THR A 53 2.03 -13.76 -5.48
C THR A 53 2.34 -12.31 -5.89
N ALA A 54 2.15 -11.98 -7.16
CA ALA A 54 2.34 -10.63 -7.69
C ALA A 54 1.34 -9.61 -7.13
N ASP A 55 0.10 -10.02 -6.82
CA ASP A 55 -0.89 -9.12 -6.22
C ASP A 55 -0.60 -8.90 -4.73
N MET A 56 -0.12 -9.93 -4.04
CA MET A 56 0.36 -9.80 -2.66
C MET A 56 1.57 -8.86 -2.57
N GLU A 57 2.52 -8.93 -3.49
CA GLU A 57 3.66 -7.98 -3.51
C GLU A 57 3.20 -6.53 -3.76
N LYS A 58 2.29 -6.33 -4.72
CA LYS A 58 1.71 -5.00 -4.99
C LYS A 58 0.94 -4.44 -3.79
N LEU A 59 0.17 -5.28 -3.10
CA LEU A 59 -0.55 -4.87 -1.91
C LEU A 59 0.43 -4.44 -0.80
N LYS A 60 1.52 -5.19 -0.57
CA LYS A 60 2.56 -4.82 0.40
C LYS A 60 3.18 -3.45 0.08
N SER A 61 3.58 -3.24 -1.18
CA SER A 61 4.18 -1.98 -1.62
C SER A 61 3.19 -0.81 -1.55
N CYS A 62 1.95 -1.02 -1.96
CA CYS A 62 0.88 -0.02 -1.91
C CYS A 62 0.57 0.42 -0.48
N MET A 63 0.33 -0.54 0.43
CA MET A 63 0.04 -0.22 1.83
C MET A 63 1.23 0.47 2.51
N SER A 64 2.46 0.07 2.18
CA SER A 64 3.68 0.73 2.68
C SER A 64 3.80 2.18 2.19
N LEU A 65 3.52 2.43 0.91
CA LEU A 65 3.55 3.78 0.32
C LEU A 65 2.50 4.70 0.96
N PHE A 66 1.26 4.22 1.12
CA PHE A 66 0.18 5.03 1.71
C PHE A 66 0.32 5.20 3.22
N TRP A 67 0.86 4.20 3.93
CA TRP A 67 1.24 4.37 5.33
C TRP A 67 2.27 5.49 5.49
N TRP A 68 3.31 5.52 4.64
CA TRP A 68 4.27 6.62 4.61
C TRP A 68 3.62 7.95 4.21
N ALA A 69 2.78 7.97 3.16
CA ALA A 69 2.12 9.18 2.67
C ALA A 69 1.18 9.82 3.71
N SER A 70 0.58 9.00 4.59
CA SER A 70 -0.21 9.47 5.73
C SER A 70 0.63 10.10 6.86
N GLY A 71 1.95 10.17 6.70
CA GLY A 71 2.87 10.55 7.76
C GLY A 71 2.96 9.52 8.88
N ARG A 72 2.66 8.25 8.60
CA ARG A 72 2.60 7.13 9.56
C ARG A 72 1.62 7.35 10.72
N LYS A 73 0.55 8.13 10.48
CA LYS A 73 -0.52 8.39 11.46
C LYS A 73 -1.77 7.57 11.19
N GLU A 74 -1.96 7.14 9.95
CA GLU A 74 -3.14 6.37 9.56
C GLU A 74 -2.88 4.88 9.77
N GLU A 75 -3.34 4.37 10.91
CA GLU A 75 -3.19 2.98 11.33
C GLU A 75 -3.92 1.99 10.40
N LEU A 76 -4.83 2.46 9.56
CA LEU A 76 -5.61 1.61 8.65
C LEU A 76 -4.71 0.81 7.70
N PHE A 77 -3.72 1.45 7.08
CA PHE A 77 -2.77 0.78 6.18
C PHE A 77 -1.83 -0.15 6.95
N LYS A 78 -1.43 0.25 8.16
CA LYS A 78 -0.58 -0.54 9.04
C LYS A 78 -1.26 -1.84 9.47
N LYS A 79 -2.55 -1.80 9.81
CA LYS A 79 -3.33 -3.00 10.15
C LYS A 79 -3.35 -4.03 9.01
N VAL A 80 -3.33 -3.60 7.75
CA VAL A 80 -3.27 -4.53 6.61
C VAL A 80 -1.89 -5.20 6.55
N LEU A 81 -0.83 -4.42 6.77
CA LEU A 81 0.54 -4.96 6.88
C LEU A 81 0.65 -5.96 8.03
N ASP A 82 0.10 -5.63 9.20
CA ASP A 82 0.07 -6.52 10.37
C ASP A 82 -0.68 -7.82 10.08
N LYS A 83 -1.82 -7.74 9.39
CA LYS A 83 -2.69 -8.88 9.13
C LYS A 83 -2.14 -9.86 8.09
N TYR A 84 -1.50 -9.38 7.03
CA TYR A 84 -1.08 -10.21 5.89
C TYR A 84 0.43 -10.39 5.75
N TYR A 85 1.23 -9.56 6.41
CA TYR A 85 2.69 -9.53 6.26
C TYR A 85 3.41 -9.46 7.61
N GLU A 86 2.76 -9.85 8.71
CA GLU A 86 3.34 -9.87 10.07
C GLU A 86 3.88 -8.48 10.53
N GLY A 87 3.32 -7.41 9.98
CA GLY A 87 3.73 -6.04 10.28
C GLY A 87 4.99 -5.61 9.54
N GLU A 88 5.54 -6.46 8.67
CA GLU A 88 6.64 -6.09 7.81
C GLU A 88 6.17 -5.14 6.70
N THR A 89 6.76 -3.96 6.71
CA THR A 89 6.76 -3.05 5.57
C THR A 89 7.59 -3.64 4.44
N ASP A 90 7.28 -3.24 3.21
CA ASP A 90 8.07 -3.67 2.06
C ASP A 90 9.47 -3.03 2.12
N LYS A 91 10.51 -3.83 2.42
CA LYS A 91 11.90 -3.37 2.53
C LYS A 91 12.41 -2.73 1.25
N VAL A 92 11.90 -3.10 0.08
CA VAL A 92 12.25 -2.46 -1.20
C VAL A 92 11.65 -1.06 -1.29
N SER A 93 10.41 -0.90 -0.82
CA SER A 93 9.77 0.40 -0.66
C SER A 93 10.51 1.24 0.39
N GLU A 94 11.01 0.65 1.49
CA GLU A 94 11.80 1.34 2.53
C GLU A 94 13.23 1.69 2.13
N GLU A 95 13.99 0.80 1.50
CA GLU A 95 15.33 1.09 0.98
C GLU A 95 15.27 2.21 -0.06
N ARG A 96 14.27 2.19 -0.95
CA ARG A 96 14.02 3.29 -1.90
C ARG A 96 13.37 4.52 -1.25
N LEU A 97 12.92 4.43 0.00
CA LEU A 97 12.56 5.59 0.82
C LEU A 97 13.80 6.25 1.43
N LEU A 98 14.85 5.48 1.74
CA LEU A 98 16.12 5.92 2.35
C LEU A 98 17.21 6.31 1.32
N ASP A 99 17.10 5.87 0.06
CA ASP A 99 18.07 6.20 -1.02
C ASP A 99 17.98 7.66 -1.54
N VAL A 100 17.45 8.59 -0.73
CA VAL A 100 17.36 10.03 -1.03
C VAL A 100 18.13 10.85 0.04
N SER A 101 19.08 10.25 0.74
CA SER A 101 19.95 10.93 1.71
C SER A 101 21.43 10.95 1.34
N LEU A 102 21.77 10.95 0.05
CA LEU A 102 23.08 11.41 -0.45
C LEU A 102 22.90 12.32 -1.67
#